data_AF-A0AA43CFC2-F1
#
_entry.id   AF-A0AA43CFC2-F1
#
_cell.length_a   1.000
_cell.length_b   1.000
_cell.length_c   1.000
_cell.angle_alpha   90.00
_cell.angle_beta   90.00
_cell.angle_gamma   90.00
#
_symmetry.space_group_name_H-M   'P 1'
#
loop_
_entity.id
_entity.type
_entity.pdbx_description
1 polymer ?
#
loop_
_entity_poly.entity_id
_entity_poly.type
_entity_poly.pdbx_seq_one_letter_code
_entity_poly.pdbx_strand_id
1 'polypeptide(L)'
;MKYLGADISRPVADGGTTPHTVVSLNDDGRQSRVDHVATLPAVASAVGSLVGEEPFLLGVNLAIVVPTRAARTRAVENVIRKRFGVRLPAGGRSSQTGGVAGESLLAGMATAGRPCLPYPDRDRRQGSLAESYPELILKCLMWEIEPLAEGRPHADREACFRALTPPAYRRRQLSARTSWTEHAVILEQLLRRVRPVLPTDGVDLFDTLRSADDADSVERVAAIFDATLLALTARRYVEAPETCLFLGDRESGYTIVPADPLIRGLGVSERRPRVDALFPQASLRERLGRTARVRSMDLLDVPGRPHRLEATFSETPAYEFDNLDEMVWWKHCRHLTGPILPTEGLSELSVALGKPDGDDKPVLRLVRSRHRTLSFRFEPPGQWRHRVPTRDGGTYPFTILRAVYETLPAE
;
A
#
# COMPACT_ATOMS: atom_id res chain seq x y z
N MET A 1 -17.41 1.43 9.41
CA MET A 1 -16.23 0.55 9.25
C MET A 1 -15.22 0.99 10.28
N LYS A 2 -14.76 0.07 11.12
CA LYS A 2 -13.78 0.36 12.18
C LYS A 2 -12.35 0.20 11.68
N TYR A 3 -11.44 1.03 12.18
CA TYR A 3 -10.02 0.96 11.88
C TYR A 3 -9.25 0.55 13.12
N LEU A 4 -8.47 -0.51 13.00
CA LEU A 4 -7.71 -1.08 14.10
C LEU A 4 -6.26 -1.31 13.67
N GLY A 5 -5.38 -1.36 14.65
CA GLY A 5 -4.00 -1.79 14.47
C GLY A 5 -3.60 -2.76 15.57
N ALA A 6 -2.85 -3.80 15.22
CA ALA A 6 -2.31 -4.75 16.17
C ALA A 6 -0.79 -4.90 16.01
N ASP A 7 -0.06 -4.49 17.05
CA ASP A 7 1.33 -4.87 17.22
C ASP A 7 1.39 -6.31 17.74
N ILE A 8 1.74 -7.23 16.83
CA ILE A 8 1.95 -8.63 17.15
C ILE A 8 3.39 -8.80 17.60
N SER A 9 3.59 -8.62 18.91
CA SER A 9 4.86 -8.82 19.58
C SER A 9 5.46 -10.18 19.23
N ARG A 10 6.79 -10.19 19.06
CA ARG A 10 7.55 -11.39 18.77
C ARG A 10 8.14 -11.95 20.05
N PRO A 11 8.34 -13.28 20.14
CA PRO A 11 9.06 -13.86 21.26
C PRO A 11 10.43 -13.18 21.40
N VAL A 12 10.75 -12.71 22.61
CA VAL A 12 12.11 -12.24 22.94
C VAL A 12 12.96 -13.46 23.27
N ALA A 13 14.23 -13.44 22.89
CA ALA A 13 15.16 -14.57 23.10
C ALA A 13 15.30 -15.00 24.57
N ASP A 14 15.02 -14.10 25.52
CA ASP A 14 15.12 -14.35 26.96
C ASP A 14 13.84 -14.95 27.61
N GLY A 15 12.91 -15.46 26.80
CA GLY A 15 11.73 -16.21 27.30
C GLY A 15 10.57 -15.34 27.82
N GLY A 16 10.71 -14.02 27.84
CA GLY A 16 9.61 -13.09 28.11
C GLY A 16 8.69 -12.91 26.89
N THR A 17 7.38 -13.02 27.07
CA THR A 17 6.38 -12.66 26.06
C THR A 17 5.84 -11.26 26.34
N THR A 18 6.26 -10.28 25.55
CA THR A 18 5.59 -8.98 25.52
C THR A 18 4.17 -9.21 24.99
N PRO A 19 3.12 -8.71 25.66
CA PRO A 19 1.75 -8.88 25.19
C PRO A 19 1.56 -8.15 23.86
N HIS A 20 0.79 -8.76 22.96
CA HIS A 20 0.32 -8.08 21.76
C HIS A 20 -0.56 -6.88 22.15
N THR A 21 -0.52 -5.83 21.35
CA THR A 21 -1.27 -4.60 21.63
C THR A 21 -2.22 -4.32 20.48
N VAL A 22 -3.50 -4.15 20.78
CA VAL A 22 -4.56 -3.82 19.82
C VAL A 22 -5.09 -2.43 20.12
N VAL A 23 -5.11 -1.57 19.11
CA VAL A 23 -5.64 -0.21 19.18
C VAL A 23 -6.80 -0.07 18.23
N SER A 24 -7.90 0.53 18.69
CA SER A 24 -9.03 0.93 17.85
C SER A 24 -9.07 2.44 17.72
N LEU A 25 -9.38 2.95 16.54
CA LEU A 25 -9.57 4.38 16.30
C LEU A 25 -11.06 4.77 16.30
N ASN A 26 -11.34 5.98 16.77
CA ASN A 26 -12.59 6.70 16.53
C ASN A 26 -12.63 7.25 15.10
N ASP A 27 -13.79 7.77 14.69
CA ASP A 27 -14.01 8.32 13.35
C ASP A 27 -13.15 9.57 13.06
N ASP A 28 -12.72 10.29 14.10
CA ASP A 28 -11.76 11.40 14.01
C ASP A 28 -10.29 10.94 13.96
N GLY A 29 -10.02 9.64 14.15
CA GLY A 29 -8.68 9.05 14.14
C GLY A 29 -7.99 9.01 15.48
N ARG A 30 -8.67 9.49 16.52
CA ARG A 30 -8.19 9.42 17.89
C ARG A 30 -8.24 7.97 18.35
N GLN A 31 -7.26 7.54 19.13
CA GLN A 31 -7.32 6.25 19.80
C GLN A 31 -8.54 6.21 20.72
N SER A 32 -9.39 5.21 20.53
CA SER A 32 -10.63 5.00 21.27
C SER A 32 -10.45 4.04 22.43
N ARG A 33 -9.65 2.98 22.20
CA ARG A 33 -9.41 1.91 23.15
C ARG A 33 -8.10 1.18 22.81
N VAL A 34 -7.43 0.72 23.86
CA VAL A 34 -6.19 -0.06 23.82
C VAL A 34 -6.40 -1.33 24.63
N ASP A 35 -6.17 -2.49 24.01
CA ASP A 35 -6.22 -3.79 24.68
C ASP A 35 -4.83 -4.47 24.57
N HIS A 36 -4.35 -5.03 25.69
CA HIS A 36 -3.13 -5.85 25.72
C HIS A 36 -3.49 -7.32 25.91
N VAL A 37 -3.00 -8.20 25.04
CA VAL A 37 -3.36 -9.62 25.03
C VAL A 37 -2.14 -10.52 24.89
N ALA A 38 -2.11 -11.62 25.63
CA ALA A 38 -0.94 -12.49 25.71
C ALA A 38 -0.76 -13.41 24.50
N THR A 39 -1.81 -13.69 23.72
CA THR A 39 -1.78 -14.71 22.67
C THR A 39 -2.43 -14.24 21.38
N LEU A 40 -1.99 -14.81 20.25
CA LEU A 40 -2.54 -14.47 18.94
C LEU A 40 -4.06 -14.76 18.81
N PRO A 41 -4.61 -15.87 19.34
CA PRO A 41 -6.07 -16.04 19.38
C PRO A 41 -6.79 -14.99 20.23
N ALA A 42 -6.19 -14.50 21.31
CA ALA A 42 -6.77 -13.44 22.12
C ALA A 42 -6.83 -12.10 21.37
N VAL A 43 -5.95 -11.86 20.39
CA VAL A 43 -6.06 -10.71 19.47
C VAL A 43 -7.38 -10.77 18.70
N ALA A 44 -7.77 -11.96 18.20
CA ALA A 44 -9.02 -12.11 17.46
C ALA A 44 -10.25 -11.82 18.33
N SER A 45 -10.24 -12.28 19.58
CA SER A 45 -11.28 -11.96 20.56
C SER A 45 -11.35 -10.46 20.88
N ALA A 46 -10.19 -9.81 21.06
CA ALA A 46 -10.12 -8.37 21.33
C ALA A 46 -10.71 -7.57 20.15
N VAL A 47 -10.29 -7.88 18.92
CA VAL A 47 -10.84 -7.28 17.70
C VAL A 47 -12.35 -7.49 17.63
N GLY A 48 -12.85 -8.70 17.87
CA GLY A 48 -14.29 -8.99 17.87
C GLY A 48 -15.08 -8.14 18.87
N SER A 49 -14.51 -7.87 20.05
CA SER A 49 -15.13 -7.01 21.06
C SER A 49 -15.14 -5.52 20.67
N LEU A 50 -14.11 -5.07 19.94
CA LEU A 50 -13.94 -3.68 19.54
C LEU A 50 -14.81 -3.29 18.34
N VAL A 51 -15.04 -4.24 17.42
CA VAL A 51 -15.74 -3.96 16.16
C VAL A 51 -17.25 -4.21 16.22
N GLY A 52 -17.71 -5.05 17.15
CA GLY A 52 -19.11 -5.48 17.16
C GLY A 52 -19.47 -6.13 15.82
N GLU A 53 -20.63 -5.77 15.25
CA GLU A 53 -21.09 -6.26 13.95
C GLU A 53 -20.58 -5.44 12.75
N GLU A 54 -19.76 -4.40 12.97
CA GLU A 54 -19.29 -3.55 11.89
C GLU A 54 -18.15 -4.21 11.09
N PRO A 55 -18.10 -3.98 9.76
CA PRO A 55 -16.89 -4.27 8.98
C PRO A 55 -15.69 -3.52 9.53
N PHE A 56 -14.51 -4.11 9.42
CA PHE A 56 -13.28 -3.52 9.94
C PHE A 56 -12.09 -3.68 9.00
N LEU A 57 -11.08 -2.84 9.18
CA LEU A 57 -9.75 -3.04 8.62
C LEU A 57 -8.72 -3.05 9.75
N LEU A 58 -8.01 -4.17 9.90
CA LEU A 58 -6.99 -4.37 10.92
C LEU A 58 -5.60 -4.32 10.29
N GLY A 59 -4.83 -3.27 10.61
CA GLY A 59 -3.40 -3.19 10.30
C GLY A 59 -2.59 -4.11 11.22
N VAL A 60 -1.69 -4.93 10.67
CA VAL A 60 -0.86 -5.87 11.46
C VAL A 60 0.58 -5.85 10.99
N ASN A 61 1.52 -6.09 11.92
CA ASN A 61 2.96 -6.20 11.64
C ASN A 61 3.49 -7.63 11.40
N LEU A 62 2.60 -8.49 10.89
CA LEU A 62 2.91 -9.87 10.53
C LEU A 62 2.66 -10.12 9.05
N ALA A 63 3.34 -11.12 8.51
CA ALA A 63 3.11 -11.61 7.16
C ALA A 63 1.74 -12.32 7.08
N ILE A 64 0.79 -11.76 6.34
CA ILE A 64 -0.56 -12.34 6.19
C ILE A 64 -0.57 -13.35 5.05
N VAL A 65 -0.13 -12.91 3.87
CA VAL A 65 -0.05 -13.74 2.68
C VAL A 65 1.35 -14.32 2.60
N VAL A 66 1.42 -15.64 2.70
CA VAL A 66 2.66 -16.41 2.63
C VAL A 66 2.57 -17.41 1.48
N PRO A 67 3.50 -17.36 0.50
CA PRO A 67 3.49 -18.28 -0.63
C PRO A 67 3.49 -19.75 -0.20
N THR A 68 2.85 -20.59 -0.99
CA THR A 68 2.88 -22.06 -0.78
C THR A 68 4.29 -22.62 -0.97
N ARG A 69 5.06 -22.03 -1.88
CA ARG A 69 6.46 -22.42 -2.12
C ARG A 69 7.31 -22.14 -0.89
N ALA A 70 8.11 -23.14 -0.48
CA ALA A 70 9.10 -22.99 0.56
C ALA A 70 10.14 -21.93 0.15
N ALA A 71 10.04 -20.76 0.76
CA ALA A 71 10.99 -19.66 0.61
C ALA A 71 11.23 -19.04 1.98
N ARG A 72 12.47 -18.57 2.20
CA ARG A 72 12.83 -17.86 3.43
C ARG A 72 12.31 -16.43 3.42
N THR A 73 12.35 -15.77 2.26
CA THR A 73 11.88 -14.40 2.10
C THR A 73 10.84 -14.30 0.99
N ARG A 74 9.92 -13.34 1.14
CA ARG A 74 8.89 -13.04 0.13
C ARG A 74 9.41 -12.04 -0.91
N ALA A 75 8.76 -12.00 -2.07
CA ALA A 75 9.15 -11.07 -3.14
C ALA A 75 9.08 -9.61 -2.68
N VAL A 76 8.01 -9.25 -1.97
CA VAL A 76 7.79 -7.90 -1.42
C VAL A 76 8.90 -7.47 -0.46
N GLU A 77 9.42 -8.38 0.37
CA GLU A 77 10.51 -8.08 1.32
C GLU A 77 11.81 -7.70 0.60
N ASN A 78 12.09 -8.34 -0.53
CA ASN A 78 13.25 -7.99 -1.36
C ASN A 78 13.08 -6.63 -2.04
N VAL A 79 11.86 -6.30 -2.48
CA VAL A 79 11.54 -4.99 -3.05
C VAL A 79 11.76 -3.89 -2.01
N ILE A 80 11.24 -4.07 -0.79
CA ILE A 80 11.39 -3.10 0.30
C ILE A 80 12.85 -2.92 0.68
N ARG A 81 13.60 -4.02 0.85
CA ARG A 81 15.05 -3.94 1.12
C ARG A 81 15.79 -3.16 0.04
N LYS A 82 15.50 -3.42 -1.24
CA LYS A 82 16.20 -2.78 -2.36
C LYS A 82 15.81 -1.31 -2.54
N ARG A 83 14.52 -0.98 -2.43
CA ARG A 83 13.98 0.34 -2.79
C ARG A 83 13.89 1.30 -1.61
N PHE A 84 13.59 0.77 -0.42
CA PHE A 84 13.40 1.55 0.81
C PHE A 84 14.62 1.45 1.74
N GLY A 85 15.56 0.54 1.49
CA GLY A 85 16.71 0.33 2.38
C GLY A 85 16.34 -0.28 3.74
N VAL A 86 15.10 -0.77 3.90
CA VAL A 86 14.60 -1.35 5.16
C VAL A 86 14.63 -2.86 5.07
N ARG A 87 15.23 -3.50 6.07
CA ARG A 87 15.23 -4.96 6.17
C ARG A 87 14.04 -5.41 7.01
N LEU A 88 13.00 -5.87 6.33
CA LEU A 88 11.90 -6.51 7.04
C LEU A 88 12.30 -7.88 7.58
N PRO A 89 11.62 -8.32 8.65
CA PRO A 89 11.59 -9.71 9.03
C PRO A 89 11.25 -10.68 7.90
N ALA A 90 11.87 -11.85 7.95
CA ALA A 90 11.55 -12.94 7.03
C ALA A 90 10.14 -13.48 7.29
N GLY A 91 9.22 -13.26 6.35
CA GLY A 91 7.84 -13.74 6.39
C GLY A 91 7.57 -14.95 5.49
N GLY A 92 8.61 -15.54 4.89
CA GLY A 92 8.46 -16.71 4.03
C GLY A 92 8.11 -17.98 4.80
N ARG A 93 7.53 -18.97 4.13
CA ARG A 93 7.06 -20.22 4.76
C ARG A 93 8.17 -20.96 5.52
N SER A 94 9.41 -20.91 5.03
CA SER A 94 10.53 -21.63 5.65
C SER A 94 11.18 -20.87 6.81
N SER A 95 10.80 -19.61 7.07
CA SER A 95 11.32 -18.84 8.21
C SER A 95 10.43 -18.92 9.46
N GLN A 96 9.28 -19.60 9.36
CA GLN A 96 8.30 -19.70 10.42
C GLN A 96 8.46 -21.04 11.16
N THR A 97 9.21 -21.06 12.25
CA THR A 97 9.34 -22.22 13.14
C THR A 97 8.11 -22.29 14.05
N GLY A 98 7.15 -23.18 13.76
CA GLY A 98 5.92 -23.36 14.56
C GLY A 98 4.60 -23.00 13.88
N GLY A 99 4.59 -22.76 12.55
CA GLY A 99 3.38 -22.46 11.76
C GLY A 99 3.34 -21.02 11.24
N VAL A 100 2.44 -20.72 10.30
CA VAL A 100 2.35 -19.40 9.66
C VAL A 100 1.46 -18.49 10.51
N ALA A 101 2.05 -17.56 11.26
CA ALA A 101 1.32 -16.67 12.18
C ALA A 101 0.15 -15.92 11.52
N GLY A 102 0.27 -15.51 10.24
CA GLY A 102 -0.84 -14.88 9.51
C GLY A 102 -2.01 -15.81 9.24
N GLU A 103 -1.74 -17.07 8.86
CA GLU A 103 -2.78 -18.10 8.69
C GLU A 103 -3.45 -18.40 10.04
N SER A 104 -2.67 -18.46 11.13
CA SER A 104 -3.19 -18.64 12.49
C SER A 104 -4.07 -17.47 12.94
N LEU A 105 -3.72 -16.23 12.61
CA LEU A 105 -4.57 -15.07 12.90
C LEU A 105 -5.90 -15.16 12.13
N LEU A 106 -5.86 -15.45 10.83
CA LEU A 106 -7.08 -15.62 10.02
C LEU A 106 -7.99 -16.73 10.56
N ALA A 107 -7.40 -17.86 10.96
CA ALA A 107 -8.13 -18.95 11.60
C ALA A 107 -8.71 -18.54 12.97
N GLY A 108 -7.96 -17.78 13.76
CA GLY A 108 -8.41 -17.20 15.02
C GLY A 108 -9.59 -16.25 14.83
N MET A 109 -9.53 -15.37 13.82
CA MET A 109 -10.62 -14.47 13.44
C MET A 109 -11.89 -15.24 13.04
N ALA A 110 -11.77 -16.27 12.21
CA ALA A 110 -12.89 -17.13 11.84
C ALA A 110 -13.49 -17.86 13.07
N THR A 111 -12.65 -18.38 13.95
CA THR A 111 -13.07 -19.08 15.19
C THR A 111 -13.78 -18.14 16.15
N ALA A 112 -13.35 -16.88 16.22
CA ALA A 112 -14.01 -15.83 17.01
C ALA A 112 -15.30 -15.29 16.36
N GLY A 113 -15.81 -15.92 15.28
CA GLY A 113 -17.02 -15.49 14.59
C GLY A 113 -16.85 -14.23 13.73
N ARG A 114 -15.61 -13.84 13.45
CA ARG A 114 -15.26 -12.64 12.66
C ARG A 114 -14.41 -13.00 11.44
N PRO A 115 -14.89 -13.86 10.52
CA PRO A 115 -14.13 -14.21 9.33
C PRO A 115 -13.77 -12.95 8.53
N CYS A 116 -12.54 -12.89 8.05
CA CYS A 116 -12.01 -11.71 7.37
C CYS A 116 -11.16 -12.05 6.16
N LEU A 117 -11.03 -11.10 5.25
CA LEU A 117 -10.20 -11.24 4.06
C LEU A 117 -8.72 -11.02 4.39
N PRO A 118 -7.79 -11.77 3.75
CA PRO A 118 -6.36 -11.61 3.93
C PRO A 118 -5.78 -10.39 3.19
N TYR A 119 -6.65 -9.50 2.69
CA TYR A 119 -6.34 -8.25 2.01
C TYR A 119 -7.46 -7.26 2.31
N PRO A 120 -7.19 -5.93 2.28
CA PRO A 120 -8.22 -4.92 2.53
C PRO A 120 -9.45 -5.15 1.64
N ASP A 121 -10.63 -5.19 2.26
CA ASP A 121 -11.87 -5.30 1.51
C ASP A 121 -12.15 -3.98 0.79
N ARG A 122 -12.28 -4.09 -0.52
CA ARG A 122 -12.47 -2.96 -1.40
C ARG A 122 -13.81 -2.28 -1.20
N ASP A 123 -14.84 -3.08 -0.98
CA ASP A 123 -16.22 -2.57 -0.84
C ASP A 123 -16.53 -2.14 0.60
N ARG A 124 -15.58 -2.36 1.52
CA ARG A 124 -15.69 -2.07 2.95
C ARG A 124 -16.86 -2.79 3.64
N ARG A 125 -17.25 -3.95 3.10
CA ARG A 125 -18.39 -4.76 3.56
C ARG A 125 -17.96 -5.89 4.48
N GLN A 126 -16.71 -6.33 4.37
CA GLN A 126 -16.16 -7.43 5.15
C GLN A 126 -15.01 -6.95 6.02
N GLY A 127 -14.83 -7.63 7.15
CA GLY A 127 -13.60 -7.55 7.92
C GLY A 127 -12.42 -7.91 7.03
N SER A 128 -11.31 -7.21 7.19
CA SER A 128 -10.10 -7.45 6.38
C SER A 128 -8.83 -7.07 7.12
N LEU A 129 -7.70 -7.60 6.63
CA LEU A 129 -6.39 -7.37 7.19
C LEU A 129 -5.51 -6.53 6.25
N ALA A 130 -4.65 -5.68 6.83
CA ALA A 130 -3.64 -4.89 6.13
C ALA A 130 -2.25 -5.20 6.69
N GLU A 131 -1.40 -5.84 5.88
CA GLU A 131 0.00 -6.05 6.23
C GLU A 131 0.77 -4.73 6.14
N SER A 132 1.44 -4.35 7.22
CA SER A 132 2.33 -3.19 7.24
C SER A 132 3.40 -3.36 8.32
N TYR A 133 4.36 -2.45 8.42
CA TYR A 133 5.44 -2.56 9.41
C TYR A 133 5.72 -1.19 10.02
N PRO A 134 5.68 -1.04 11.37
CA PRO A 134 5.85 0.25 12.04
C PRO A 134 7.13 0.97 11.64
N GLU A 135 8.26 0.27 11.56
CA GLU A 135 9.54 0.84 11.10
C GLU A 135 9.46 1.41 9.68
N LEU A 136 8.74 0.73 8.79
CA LEU A 136 8.58 1.14 7.39
C LEU A 136 7.60 2.31 7.27
N ILE A 137 6.49 2.27 8.01
CA ILE A 137 5.53 3.38 8.13
C ILE A 137 6.26 4.62 8.65
N LEU A 138 7.01 4.47 9.73
CA LEU A 138 7.72 5.55 10.39
C LEU A 138 8.74 6.20 9.45
N LYS A 139 9.49 5.39 8.70
CA LYS A 139 10.40 5.92 7.66
C LYS A 139 9.66 6.79 6.64
N CYS A 140 8.51 6.33 6.16
CA CYS A 140 7.73 7.07 5.17
C CYS A 140 7.15 8.37 5.75
N LEU A 141 6.61 8.33 6.97
CA LEU A 141 6.07 9.51 7.65
C LEU A 141 7.17 10.53 8.00
N MET A 142 8.33 10.07 8.45
CA MET A 142 9.48 10.94 8.69
C MET A 142 9.95 11.62 7.40
N TRP A 143 9.90 10.91 6.26
CA TRP A 143 10.21 11.52 4.98
C TRP A 143 9.20 12.60 4.56
N GLU A 144 7.91 12.42 4.84
CA GLU A 144 6.86 13.42 4.54
C GLU A 144 7.07 14.75 5.27
N ILE A 145 7.75 14.74 6.42
CA ILE A 145 8.09 15.95 7.19
C ILE A 145 9.52 16.45 6.96
N GLU A 146 10.35 15.74 6.19
CA GLU A 146 11.74 16.15 5.96
C GLU A 146 11.81 17.37 5.01
N PRO A 147 12.36 18.52 5.45
CA PRO A 147 12.54 19.69 4.59
C PRO A 147 13.47 19.42 3.39
N LEU A 148 14.29 18.37 3.48
CA LEU A 148 15.20 17.91 2.43
C LEU A 148 14.48 17.45 1.15
N ALA A 149 13.14 17.35 1.17
CA ALA A 149 12.32 16.99 0.02
C ALA A 149 12.16 18.12 -1.02
N GLU A 150 12.45 19.39 -0.67
CA GLU A 150 12.23 20.53 -1.55
C GLU A 150 13.51 20.97 -2.28
N GLY A 151 13.42 21.21 -3.59
CA GLY A 151 14.49 21.80 -4.42
C GLY A 151 15.64 20.86 -4.85
N ARG A 152 15.66 19.59 -4.43
CA ARG A 152 16.69 18.61 -4.82
C ARG A 152 16.32 17.80 -6.08
N PRO A 153 17.30 17.41 -6.92
CA PRO A 153 17.09 16.43 -7.99
C PRO A 153 16.49 15.11 -7.46
N HIS A 154 15.71 14.43 -8.30
CA HIS A 154 15.02 13.19 -7.94
C HIS A 154 15.96 12.10 -7.39
N ALA A 155 17.12 11.90 -8.04
CA ALA A 155 18.10 10.89 -7.62
C ALA A 155 18.68 11.17 -6.22
N ASP A 156 18.92 12.43 -5.88
CA ASP A 156 19.43 12.83 -4.57
C ASP A 156 18.36 12.63 -3.49
N ARG A 157 17.10 12.93 -3.82
CA ARG A 157 15.96 12.65 -2.92
C ARG A 157 15.81 11.16 -2.65
N GLU A 158 15.93 10.31 -3.67
CA GLU A 158 15.92 8.85 -3.48
C GLU A 158 17.08 8.38 -2.58
N ALA A 159 18.29 8.89 -2.81
CA ALA A 159 19.46 8.53 -2.01
C ALA A 159 19.27 8.95 -0.55
N CYS A 160 18.79 10.17 -0.30
CA CYS A 160 18.44 10.67 1.03
C CYS A 160 17.36 9.81 1.68
N PHE A 161 16.29 9.46 0.97
CA PHE A 161 15.25 8.57 1.49
C PHE A 161 15.82 7.20 1.85
N ARG A 162 16.64 6.59 1.00
CA ARG A 162 17.26 5.29 1.29
C ARG A 162 18.18 5.36 2.52
N ALA A 163 18.92 6.46 2.68
CA ALA A 163 19.79 6.68 3.84
C ALA A 163 19.02 7.01 5.13
N LEU A 164 17.81 7.58 5.03
CA LEU A 164 16.97 7.90 6.19
C LEU A 164 16.69 6.62 7.00
N THR A 165 17.16 6.59 8.23
CA THR A 165 16.95 5.47 9.16
C THR A 165 16.14 5.97 10.33
N PRO A 166 14.93 5.44 10.57
CA PRO A 166 14.18 5.76 11.78
C PRO A 166 14.99 5.41 13.04
N PRO A 167 14.90 6.20 14.12
CA PRO A 167 15.57 5.84 15.36
C PRO A 167 15.04 4.49 15.87
N ALA A 168 15.92 3.71 16.52
CA ALA A 168 15.49 2.53 17.26
C ALA A 168 14.73 2.98 18.52
N TYR A 169 13.52 2.49 18.73
CA TYR A 169 12.68 2.87 19.89
C TYR A 169 11.96 1.69 20.52
N ARG A 170 12.08 0.47 19.99
CA ARG A 170 11.65 -0.76 20.67
C ARG A 170 12.83 -1.29 21.48
N ARG A 171 12.57 -1.82 22.67
CA ARG A 171 13.61 -2.41 23.54
C ARG A 171 14.49 -3.42 22.81
N ARG A 172 13.90 -4.25 21.94
CA ARG A 172 14.62 -5.25 21.11
C ARG A 172 15.59 -4.67 20.08
N GLN A 173 15.45 -3.40 19.72
CA GLN A 173 16.30 -2.70 18.75
C GLN A 173 17.39 -1.88 19.42
N LEU A 174 17.19 -1.54 20.71
CA LEU A 174 18.12 -0.75 21.50
C LEU A 174 19.30 -1.61 21.96
N SER A 175 20.40 -0.93 22.33
CA SER A 175 21.53 -1.58 22.95
C SER A 175 21.13 -2.17 24.30
N ALA A 176 21.69 -3.33 24.68
CA ALA A 176 21.45 -3.93 25.99
C ALA A 176 21.87 -3.04 27.17
N ARG A 177 22.69 -2.00 26.92
CA ARG A 177 23.12 -1.01 27.92
C ARG A 177 22.17 0.18 28.05
N THR A 178 21.21 0.33 27.15
CA THR A 178 20.28 1.46 27.17
C THR A 178 19.36 1.34 28.37
N SER A 179 19.35 2.36 29.23
CA SER A 179 18.45 2.38 30.40
C SER A 179 17.00 2.61 29.96
N TRP A 180 16.04 2.28 30.84
CA TRP A 180 14.63 2.56 30.54
C TRP A 180 14.34 4.07 30.43
N THR A 181 15.07 4.92 31.16
CA THR A 181 14.94 6.37 31.06
C THR A 181 15.46 6.90 29.73
N GLU A 182 16.59 6.37 29.24
CA GLU A 182 17.11 6.68 27.90
C GLU A 182 16.13 6.22 26.82
N HIS A 183 15.55 5.02 26.97
CA HIS A 183 14.51 4.50 26.08
C HIS A 183 13.29 5.45 26.05
N ALA A 184 12.81 5.90 27.21
CA ALA A 184 11.71 6.85 27.30
C ALA A 184 12.02 8.17 26.59
N VAL A 185 13.23 8.73 26.77
CA VAL A 185 13.67 9.95 26.09
C VAL A 185 13.70 9.77 24.57
N ILE A 186 14.23 8.65 24.08
CA ILE A 186 14.26 8.34 22.64
C ILE A 186 12.84 8.28 22.07
N LEU A 187 11.93 7.59 22.76
CA LEU A 187 10.53 7.48 22.34
C LEU A 187 9.83 8.84 22.37
N GLU A 188 10.05 9.65 23.40
CA GLU A 188 9.48 10.99 23.50
C GLU A 188 9.94 11.89 22.34
N GLN A 189 11.25 11.90 22.05
CA GLN A 189 11.80 12.67 20.93
C GLN A 189 11.21 12.22 19.59
N LEU A 190 11.04 10.91 19.41
CA LEU A 190 10.40 10.37 18.22
C LEU A 190 8.96 10.86 18.09
N LEU A 191 8.15 10.71 19.14
CA LEU A 191 6.76 11.14 19.16
C LEU A 191 6.64 12.64 18.85
N ARG A 192 7.52 13.48 19.41
CA ARG A 192 7.56 14.92 19.10
C ARG A 192 7.85 15.18 17.62
N ARG A 193 8.78 14.44 17.03
CA ARG A 193 9.18 14.61 15.63
C ARG A 193 8.07 14.26 14.65
N VAL A 194 7.36 13.14 14.88
CA VAL A 194 6.30 12.70 13.96
C VAL A 194 4.92 13.30 14.25
N ARG A 195 4.81 14.10 15.31
CA ARG A 195 3.60 14.83 15.70
C ARG A 195 2.89 15.55 14.53
N PRO A 196 3.58 16.23 13.59
CA PRO A 196 2.90 16.95 12.51
C PRO A 196 2.14 16.07 11.51
N VAL A 197 2.50 14.78 11.42
CA VAL A 197 1.92 13.80 10.47
C VAL A 197 1.11 12.71 11.16
N LEU A 198 0.98 12.79 12.48
CA LEU A 198 0.05 11.98 13.25
C LEU A 198 -1.12 12.87 13.66
N PRO A 199 -2.39 12.50 13.40
CA PRO A 199 -3.53 13.21 13.96
C PRO A 199 -3.43 13.16 15.49
N THR A 200 -3.14 14.29 16.12
CA THR A 200 -2.56 14.38 17.48
C THR A 200 -3.52 14.21 18.63
N ASP A 201 -4.76 13.86 18.39
CA ASP A 201 -5.77 14.07 19.43
C ASP A 201 -6.25 12.75 20.09
N GLY A 202 -5.62 11.61 19.78
CA GLY A 202 -5.83 10.34 20.47
C GLY A 202 -5.07 10.23 21.80
N VAL A 203 -5.26 9.10 22.52
CA VAL A 203 -4.54 8.73 23.77
C VAL A 203 -3.19 9.42 23.81
N ASP A 204 -3.01 10.27 24.83
CA ASP A 204 -1.81 11.05 24.96
C ASP A 204 -0.65 10.09 25.28
N LEU A 205 0.01 9.60 24.22
CA LEU A 205 1.20 8.78 24.32
C LEU A 205 2.28 9.51 25.12
N PHE A 206 2.29 10.84 25.14
CA PHE A 206 3.18 11.60 26.02
C PHE A 206 2.78 11.47 27.47
N ASP A 207 1.51 11.59 27.83
CA ASP A 207 1.08 11.42 29.23
C ASP A 207 1.28 9.98 29.71
N THR A 208 1.03 9.01 28.84
CA THR A 208 1.28 7.59 29.14
C THR A 208 2.79 7.35 29.35
N LEU A 209 3.64 7.96 28.52
CA LEU A 209 5.09 7.87 28.63
C LEU A 209 5.63 8.61 29.86
N ARG A 210 5.10 9.79 30.19
CA ARG A 210 5.46 10.56 31.39
C ARG A 210 5.11 9.81 32.67
N SER A 211 4.06 9.00 32.63
CA SER A 211 3.60 8.18 33.76
C SER A 211 4.32 6.84 33.87
N ALA A 212 5.19 6.50 32.90
CA ALA A 212 5.96 5.26 32.94
C ALA A 212 7.12 5.34 33.93
N ASP A 213 7.23 4.35 34.81
CA ASP A 213 8.23 4.28 35.88
C ASP A 213 9.18 3.07 35.76
N ASP A 214 8.97 2.22 34.77
CA ASP A 214 9.77 1.02 34.51
C ASP A 214 9.95 0.72 33.01
N ALA A 215 10.85 -0.22 32.70
CA ALA A 215 11.18 -0.62 31.33
C ALA A 215 9.98 -1.23 30.57
N ASP A 216 9.10 -1.93 31.28
CA ASP A 216 7.98 -2.64 30.67
C ASP A 216 6.85 -1.65 30.31
N SER A 217 6.66 -0.60 31.10
CA SER A 217 5.75 0.51 30.83
C SER A 217 6.19 1.28 29.60
N VAL A 218 7.49 1.61 29.47
CA VAL A 218 8.01 2.27 28.26
C VAL A 218 7.85 1.39 27.02
N GLU A 219 8.13 0.09 27.12
CA GLU A 219 7.92 -0.85 26.00
C GLU A 219 6.43 -1.01 25.64
N ARG A 220 5.51 -0.96 26.63
CA ARG A 220 4.06 -0.91 26.38
C ARG A 220 3.67 0.34 25.60
N VAL A 221 4.18 1.52 25.96
CA VAL A 221 3.92 2.75 25.19
C VAL A 221 4.44 2.62 23.76
N ALA A 222 5.63 2.06 23.57
CA ALA A 222 6.18 1.80 22.24
C ALA A 222 5.30 0.83 21.42
N ALA A 223 4.69 -0.17 22.07
CA ALA A 223 3.74 -1.08 21.42
C ALA A 223 2.41 -0.42 21.04
N ILE A 224 1.88 0.49 21.89
CA ILE A 224 0.70 1.30 21.57
C ILE A 224 1.00 2.21 20.39
N PHE A 225 2.19 2.82 20.35
CA PHE A 225 2.63 3.63 19.23
C PHE A 225 2.66 2.82 17.92
N ASP A 226 3.25 1.62 17.92
CA ASP A 226 3.27 0.73 16.74
C ASP A 226 1.87 0.35 16.26
N ALA A 227 1.00 -0.06 17.19
CA ALA A 227 -0.39 -0.38 16.87
C ALA A 227 -1.14 0.84 16.31
N THR A 228 -0.85 2.03 16.82
CA THR A 228 -1.43 3.30 16.33
C THR A 228 -0.96 3.61 14.91
N LEU A 229 0.34 3.45 14.61
CA LEU A 229 0.87 3.62 13.25
C LEU A 229 0.19 2.68 12.24
N LEU A 230 -0.03 1.42 12.64
CA LEU A 230 -0.73 0.42 11.82
C LEU A 230 -2.19 0.82 11.58
N ALA A 231 -2.90 1.23 12.63
CA ALA A 231 -4.30 1.64 12.55
C ALA A 231 -4.49 2.88 11.68
N LEU A 232 -3.63 3.89 11.85
CA LEU A 232 -3.66 5.12 11.07
C LEU A 232 -3.30 4.87 9.61
N THR A 233 -2.35 3.97 9.34
CA THR A 233 -2.02 3.59 7.95
C THR A 233 -3.18 2.85 7.29
N ALA A 234 -3.86 1.96 8.02
CA ALA A 234 -5.07 1.28 7.55
C ALA A 234 -6.18 2.29 7.23
N ARG A 235 -6.44 3.23 8.14
CA ARG A 235 -7.40 4.33 7.93
C ARG A 235 -7.02 5.18 6.72
N ARG A 236 -5.77 5.65 6.64
CA ARG A 236 -5.24 6.47 5.54
C ARG A 236 -5.38 5.75 4.20
N TYR A 237 -5.13 4.45 4.15
CA TYR A 237 -5.30 3.64 2.95
C TYR A 237 -6.76 3.61 2.45
N VAL A 238 -7.72 3.66 3.36
CA VAL A 238 -9.15 3.62 3.03
C VAL A 238 -9.71 5.02 2.72
N GLU A 239 -9.31 6.03 3.48
CA GLU A 239 -9.85 7.39 3.36
C GLU A 239 -9.14 8.24 2.30
N ALA A 240 -7.84 8.06 2.15
CA ALA A 240 -6.99 8.79 1.21
C ALA A 240 -6.01 7.80 0.55
N PRO A 241 -6.50 6.79 -0.20
CA PRO A 241 -5.68 5.75 -0.80
C PRO A 241 -4.53 6.33 -1.62
N GLU A 242 -4.76 7.44 -2.33
CA GLU A 242 -3.78 8.23 -3.06
C GLU A 242 -2.77 8.94 -2.17
N THR A 243 -2.60 8.55 -0.91
CA THR A 243 -1.51 8.94 -0.02
C THR A 243 -0.78 7.72 0.54
N CYS A 244 -1.11 6.53 0.04
CA CYS A 244 -0.54 5.24 0.39
C CYS A 244 -0.06 4.49 -0.85
N LEU A 245 0.73 3.44 -0.61
CA LEU A 245 1.22 2.53 -1.62
C LEU A 245 1.02 1.08 -1.17
N PHE A 246 0.43 0.29 -2.06
CA PHE A 246 0.36 -1.16 -1.95
C PHE A 246 1.55 -1.75 -2.70
N LEU A 247 2.49 -2.34 -1.98
CA LEU A 247 3.68 -2.98 -2.54
C LEU A 247 3.51 -4.49 -2.56
N GLY A 248 3.88 -5.14 -3.66
CA GLY A 248 3.77 -6.60 -3.80
C GLY A 248 2.44 -7.01 -4.45
N ASP A 249 2.02 -8.25 -4.21
CA ASP A 249 0.83 -8.83 -4.82
C ASP A 249 0.10 -9.80 -3.87
N ARG A 250 -1.08 -10.26 -4.29
CA ARG A 250 -1.95 -11.10 -3.45
C ARG A 250 -1.49 -12.56 -3.31
N GLU A 251 -0.50 -13.01 -4.09
CA GLU A 251 -0.03 -14.41 -4.10
C GLU A 251 1.35 -14.55 -3.45
N SER A 252 2.20 -13.54 -3.62
CA SER A 252 3.61 -13.50 -3.22
C SER A 252 3.87 -12.69 -1.96
N GLY A 253 2.82 -12.07 -1.38
CA GLY A 253 2.88 -11.19 -0.23
C GLY A 253 2.81 -9.71 -0.62
N TYR A 254 2.26 -8.89 0.28
CA TYR A 254 2.11 -7.46 0.08
C TYR A 254 2.42 -6.68 1.36
N THR A 255 2.64 -5.37 1.25
CA THR A 255 2.61 -4.44 2.38
C THR A 255 1.94 -3.14 1.95
N ILE A 256 1.34 -2.44 2.90
CA ILE A 256 0.77 -1.11 2.70
C ILE A 256 1.61 -0.10 3.49
N VAL A 257 1.94 1.02 2.87
CA VAL A 257 2.71 2.10 3.52
C VAL A 257 2.15 3.46 3.13
N PRO A 258 2.30 4.50 3.97
CA PRO A 258 2.18 5.89 3.53
C PRO A 258 3.17 6.15 2.40
N ALA A 259 2.77 6.93 1.40
CA ALA A 259 3.61 7.20 0.25
C ALA A 259 3.30 8.56 -0.37
N ASP A 260 4.28 9.45 -0.32
CA ASP A 260 4.34 10.64 -1.16
C ASP A 260 4.63 10.27 -2.64
N PRO A 261 4.66 11.24 -3.57
CA PRO A 261 4.98 10.97 -4.97
C PRO A 261 6.33 10.28 -5.20
N LEU A 262 7.37 10.58 -4.39
CA LEU A 262 8.68 9.96 -4.51
C LEU A 262 8.63 8.48 -4.12
N ILE A 263 8.05 8.16 -2.97
CA ILE A 263 7.91 6.80 -2.45
C ILE A 263 7.10 5.95 -3.42
N ARG A 264 6.07 6.51 -4.06
CA ARG A 264 5.36 5.80 -5.14
C ARG A 264 6.23 5.55 -6.35
N GLY A 265 7.01 6.54 -6.78
CA GLY A 265 8.01 6.37 -7.84
C GLY A 265 8.98 5.23 -7.55
N LEU A 266 9.46 5.12 -6.30
CA LEU A 266 10.37 4.07 -5.85
C LEU A 266 9.75 2.66 -5.83
N GLY A 267 8.47 2.56 -5.48
CA GLY A 267 7.77 1.28 -5.35
C GLY A 267 7.19 0.75 -6.65
N VAL A 268 6.95 1.62 -7.64
CA VAL A 268 6.72 1.20 -9.01
C VAL A 268 8.06 0.70 -9.56
N SER A 269 8.04 -0.52 -10.10
CA SER A 269 9.20 -1.15 -10.69
C SER A 269 9.79 -0.27 -11.80
N GLU A 270 10.92 0.39 -11.56
CA GLU A 270 11.91 0.67 -12.61
C GLU A 270 12.65 -0.62 -13.02
N ARG A 271 11.96 -1.75 -13.19
CA ARG A 271 12.47 -2.64 -14.23
C ARG A 271 12.15 -1.89 -15.50
N ARG A 272 13.18 -1.23 -16.07
CA ARG A 272 13.24 -1.11 -17.52
C ARG A 272 12.76 -2.46 -18.04
N PRO A 273 11.68 -2.51 -18.83
CA PRO A 273 11.30 -3.74 -19.47
C PRO A 273 12.55 -4.31 -20.10
N ARG A 274 12.75 -5.63 -19.99
CA ARG A 274 13.87 -6.22 -20.70
C ARG A 274 13.68 -5.88 -22.19
N VAL A 275 14.76 -5.61 -22.90
CA VAL A 275 14.71 -5.09 -24.28
C VAL A 275 13.87 -6.00 -25.19
N ASP A 276 13.89 -7.31 -24.94
CA ASP A 276 13.09 -8.36 -25.55
C ASP A 276 11.58 -8.31 -25.25
N ALA A 277 11.16 -7.53 -24.26
CA ALA A 277 9.76 -7.29 -23.87
C ALA A 277 9.27 -5.87 -24.21
N LEU A 278 10.04 -5.12 -25.01
CA LEU A 278 9.63 -3.81 -25.52
C LEU A 278 8.99 -3.93 -26.90
N PHE A 279 7.94 -3.15 -27.13
CA PHE A 279 7.31 -3.13 -28.45
C PHE A 279 8.19 -2.40 -29.48
N PRO A 280 8.26 -2.89 -30.73
CA PRO A 280 8.79 -2.12 -31.84
C PRO A 280 7.97 -0.84 -32.05
N GLN A 281 8.64 0.29 -32.25
CA GLN A 281 7.98 1.58 -32.45
C GLN A 281 6.97 1.58 -33.62
N ALA A 282 7.26 0.84 -34.70
CA ALA A 282 6.35 0.68 -35.83
C ALA A 282 5.03 -0.01 -35.43
N SER A 283 5.13 -1.09 -34.65
CA SER A 283 3.97 -1.83 -34.13
C SER A 283 3.16 -1.04 -33.11
N LEU A 284 3.82 -0.17 -32.32
CA LEU A 284 3.13 0.74 -31.41
C LEU A 284 2.25 1.74 -32.17
N ARG A 285 2.80 2.40 -33.21
CA ARG A 285 2.05 3.37 -34.02
C ARG A 285 0.85 2.75 -34.72
N GLU A 286 1.01 1.53 -35.25
CA GLU A 286 -0.08 0.80 -35.89
C GLU A 286 -1.22 0.47 -34.90
N ARG A 287 -0.88 0.08 -33.67
CA ARG A 287 -1.84 -0.29 -32.62
C ARG A 287 -2.52 0.89 -31.96
N LEU A 288 -1.84 2.03 -31.81
CA LEU A 288 -2.42 3.24 -31.24
C LEU A 288 -3.51 3.86 -32.14
N GLY A 289 -3.60 3.43 -33.41
CA GLY A 289 -4.57 3.91 -34.37
C GLY A 289 -4.25 5.32 -34.91
N ARG A 290 -5.01 5.75 -35.92
CA ARG A 290 -4.77 7.02 -36.64
C ARG A 290 -5.06 8.28 -35.81
N THR A 291 -5.74 8.12 -34.67
CA THR A 291 -6.18 9.21 -33.80
C THR A 291 -5.16 9.56 -32.71
N ALA A 292 -4.07 8.79 -32.58
CA ALA A 292 -2.99 9.06 -31.65
C ALA A 292 -1.85 9.83 -32.35
N ARG A 293 -1.53 11.03 -31.84
CA ARG A 293 -0.30 11.77 -32.17
C ARG A 293 0.82 11.30 -31.26
N VAL A 294 1.84 10.70 -31.84
CA VAL A 294 3.00 10.17 -31.11
C VAL A 294 4.21 11.07 -31.32
N ARG A 295 4.80 11.57 -30.24
CA ARG A 295 5.99 12.43 -30.23
C ARG A 295 7.15 11.73 -29.50
N SER A 296 8.37 11.87 -30.02
CA SER A 296 9.56 11.47 -29.26
C SER A 296 9.85 12.46 -28.12
N MET A 297 10.07 11.90 -26.93
CA MET A 297 10.45 12.64 -25.73
C MET A 297 11.97 12.68 -25.54
N ASP A 298 12.72 11.88 -26.30
CA ASP A 298 14.18 11.84 -26.19
C ASP A 298 14.80 13.02 -26.95
N LEU A 299 15.71 13.72 -26.28
CA LEU A 299 16.47 14.84 -26.86
C LEU A 299 17.64 14.36 -27.74
N LEU A 300 18.12 13.13 -27.53
CA LEU A 300 19.24 12.52 -28.23
C LEU A 300 18.94 11.04 -28.48
N ASP A 301 19.24 10.59 -29.69
CA ASP A 301 19.22 9.17 -30.04
C ASP A 301 20.52 8.50 -29.55
N VAL A 302 20.39 7.45 -28.74
CA VAL A 302 21.53 6.74 -28.12
C VAL A 302 21.39 5.26 -28.42
N PRO A 303 22.32 4.66 -29.20
CA PRO A 303 22.27 3.25 -29.56
C PRO A 303 22.13 2.32 -28.34
N GLY A 304 21.16 1.40 -28.41
CA GLY A 304 20.89 0.42 -27.35
C GLY A 304 20.03 0.94 -26.18
N ARG A 305 19.59 2.21 -26.22
CA ARG A 305 18.65 2.77 -25.24
C ARG A 305 17.22 2.72 -25.77
N PRO A 306 16.23 2.26 -24.97
CA PRO A 306 14.82 2.37 -25.34
C PRO A 306 14.40 3.82 -25.58
N HIS A 307 13.57 4.03 -26.60
CA HIS A 307 13.04 5.36 -26.90
C HIS A 307 11.77 5.66 -26.13
N ARG A 308 11.67 6.88 -25.59
CA ARG A 308 10.46 7.37 -24.93
C ARG A 308 9.55 8.07 -25.93
N LEU A 309 8.34 7.56 -26.06
CA LEU A 309 7.31 8.10 -26.94
C LEU A 309 6.11 8.55 -26.11
N GLU A 310 5.71 9.80 -26.31
CA GLU A 310 4.48 10.35 -25.77
C GLU A 310 3.38 10.20 -26.81
N ALA A 311 2.29 9.53 -26.46
CA ALA A 311 1.07 9.51 -27.26
C ALA A 311 0.03 10.48 -26.66
N THR A 312 -0.52 11.31 -27.54
CA THR A 312 -1.64 12.23 -27.28
C THR A 312 -2.79 11.89 -28.23
N PHE A 313 -4.00 11.75 -27.72
CA PHE A 313 -5.15 11.29 -28.51
C PHE A 313 -5.99 12.49 -28.96
N SER A 314 -6.18 12.67 -30.27
CA SER A 314 -7.02 13.75 -30.82
C SER A 314 -8.51 13.41 -30.77
N GLU A 315 -8.84 12.12 -30.84
CA GLU A 315 -10.16 11.60 -30.53
C GLU A 315 -10.04 10.76 -29.26
N THR A 316 -10.72 11.22 -28.21
CA THR A 316 -10.62 10.64 -26.88
C THR A 316 -11.55 9.43 -26.80
N PRO A 317 -11.02 8.21 -26.67
CA PRO A 317 -11.87 7.07 -26.44
C PRO A 317 -12.55 7.25 -25.07
N ALA A 318 -13.87 7.34 -25.09
CA ALA A 318 -14.69 7.46 -23.91
C ALA A 318 -14.85 6.07 -23.30
N TYR A 319 -14.46 5.95 -22.03
CA TYR A 319 -14.57 4.71 -21.27
C TYR A 319 -15.38 4.94 -20.02
N GLU A 320 -16.15 3.94 -19.61
CA GLU A 320 -16.91 3.98 -18.36
C GLU A 320 -16.39 2.94 -17.36
N PHE A 321 -16.24 3.38 -16.11
CA PHE A 321 -16.03 2.51 -14.95
C PHE A 321 -17.33 2.34 -14.16
N ASP A 322 -17.44 1.17 -13.53
CA ASP A 322 -18.59 0.73 -12.74
C ASP A 322 -18.63 1.33 -11.33
N ASN A 323 -17.52 1.91 -10.86
CA ASN A 323 -17.46 2.72 -9.63
C ASN A 323 -16.20 3.61 -9.56
N LEU A 324 -16.29 4.70 -8.78
CA LEU A 324 -15.18 5.61 -8.46
C LEU A 324 -13.97 4.87 -7.82
N ASP A 325 -14.24 3.84 -7.02
CA ASP A 325 -13.21 3.07 -6.31
C ASP A 325 -12.36 2.17 -7.26
N GLU A 326 -12.86 1.80 -8.45
CA GLU A 326 -12.15 0.99 -9.48
C GLU A 326 -11.12 1.84 -10.17
N MET A 327 -11.47 3.09 -10.39
CA MET A 327 -10.61 4.10 -10.98
C MET A 327 -9.52 4.53 -10.00
N VAL A 328 -9.83 4.65 -8.70
CA VAL A 328 -8.81 4.84 -7.66
C VAL A 328 -7.86 3.65 -7.62
N TRP A 329 -8.38 2.42 -7.69
CA TRP A 329 -7.56 1.22 -7.85
C TRP A 329 -6.69 1.24 -9.12
N TRP A 330 -7.18 1.78 -10.24
CA TRP A 330 -6.43 1.91 -11.48
C TRP A 330 -5.33 2.99 -11.41
N LYS A 331 -5.54 4.08 -10.67
CA LYS A 331 -4.45 5.02 -10.32
C LYS A 331 -3.32 4.33 -9.52
N HIS A 332 -3.68 3.32 -8.72
CA HIS A 332 -2.75 2.54 -7.90
C HIS A 332 -2.12 1.35 -8.64
N CYS A 333 -2.84 0.75 -9.58
CA CYS A 333 -2.37 -0.32 -10.44
C CYS A 333 -1.96 0.27 -11.78
N ARG A 334 -0.69 0.68 -11.89
CA ARG A 334 -0.01 1.07 -13.15
C ARG A 334 0.07 -0.03 -14.23
N HIS A 335 -0.81 -1.02 -14.19
CA HIS A 335 -0.83 -2.11 -15.15
C HIS A 335 -2.28 -2.47 -15.59
N LEU A 336 -2.70 -1.92 -16.75
CA LEU A 336 -3.32 -2.59 -17.93
C LEU A 336 -4.72 -3.18 -17.77
N THR A 337 -5.67 -3.22 -18.73
CA THR A 337 -5.73 -2.82 -20.16
C THR A 337 -7.12 -2.23 -20.47
N GLY A 338 -7.15 -1.03 -21.08
CA GLY A 338 -8.16 -0.61 -22.07
C GLY A 338 -7.62 -0.88 -23.50
N PRO A 339 -8.34 -0.54 -24.58
CA PRO A 339 -8.27 -1.18 -25.92
C PRO A 339 -6.86 -1.46 -26.36
N ILE A 340 -6.48 -2.73 -26.47
CA ILE A 340 -5.14 -3.30 -26.79
C ILE A 340 -4.00 -2.25 -26.84
N LEU A 341 -3.81 -1.49 -25.76
CA LEU A 341 -2.69 -0.59 -25.64
C LEU A 341 -1.53 -1.46 -25.17
N PRO A 342 -0.40 -1.49 -25.86
CA PRO A 342 0.77 -2.24 -25.44
C PRO A 342 1.22 -1.74 -24.08
N THR A 343 1.39 -2.69 -23.20
CA THR A 343 1.38 -2.47 -21.79
C THR A 343 2.73 -2.65 -21.13
N GLU A 344 3.51 -3.53 -21.74
CA GLU A 344 4.93 -3.68 -21.53
C GLU A 344 5.59 -2.38 -22.04
N GLY A 345 6.38 -1.74 -21.18
CA GLY A 345 7.03 -0.46 -21.50
C GLY A 345 6.23 0.80 -21.22
N LEU A 346 5.02 0.74 -20.68
CA LEU A 346 4.33 1.94 -20.24
C LEU A 346 4.89 2.48 -18.92
N SER A 347 5.31 3.75 -18.89
CA SER A 347 5.92 4.38 -17.72
C SER A 347 5.02 5.41 -17.01
N GLU A 348 4.10 6.05 -17.74
CA GLU A 348 3.23 7.12 -17.22
C GLU A 348 1.90 7.17 -17.99
N LEU A 349 0.78 7.36 -17.28
CA LEU A 349 -0.57 7.44 -17.84
C LEU A 349 -1.39 8.49 -17.06
N SER A 350 -1.88 9.51 -17.75
CA SER A 350 -2.68 10.60 -17.17
C SER A 350 -4.12 10.55 -17.66
N VAL A 351 -5.06 10.59 -16.71
CA VAL A 351 -6.51 10.48 -16.96
C VAL A 351 -7.24 11.70 -16.44
N ALA A 352 -8.16 12.23 -17.25
CA ALA A 352 -9.13 13.25 -16.84
C ALA A 352 -10.53 12.64 -16.72
N LEU A 353 -11.30 13.14 -15.76
CA LEU A 353 -12.66 12.71 -15.46
C LEU A 353 -13.66 13.72 -16.00
N GLY A 354 -14.69 13.24 -16.68
CA GLY A 354 -15.79 14.06 -17.16
C GLY A 354 -17.08 13.74 -16.41
N LYS A 355 -17.98 14.73 -16.32
CA LYS A 355 -19.41 14.46 -16.14
C LYS A 355 -20.00 14.12 -17.51
N PRO A 356 -21.12 13.36 -17.59
CA PRO A 356 -21.76 13.03 -18.86
C PRO A 356 -22.44 14.27 -19.44
N ASP A 357 -21.65 15.21 -19.95
CA ASP A 357 -22.15 16.35 -20.71
C ASP A 357 -21.92 16.04 -22.20
N GLY A 358 -22.91 15.39 -22.80
CA GLY A 358 -23.31 15.60 -24.19
C GLY A 358 -22.29 15.31 -25.31
N ASP A 359 -21.60 14.16 -25.30
CA ASP A 359 -20.86 13.70 -26.49
C ASP A 359 -21.47 12.38 -26.99
N ASP A 360 -21.94 12.36 -28.24
CA ASP A 360 -22.64 11.27 -28.93
C ASP A 360 -21.74 10.04 -29.24
N LYS A 361 -20.61 9.92 -28.54
CA LYS A 361 -19.61 8.88 -28.76
C LYS A 361 -20.04 7.60 -28.03
N PRO A 362 -19.97 6.43 -28.70
CA PRO A 362 -20.26 5.16 -28.05
C PRO A 362 -19.21 4.86 -26.97
N VAL A 363 -19.66 4.82 -25.71
CA VAL A 363 -18.80 4.59 -24.55
C VAL A 363 -18.60 3.09 -24.31
N LEU A 364 -17.35 2.68 -24.01
CA LEU A 364 -17.02 1.29 -23.72
C LEU A 364 -16.84 1.06 -22.22
N ARG A 365 -17.45 0.01 -21.66
CA ARG A 365 -17.26 -0.38 -20.26
C ARG A 365 -16.07 -1.32 -20.12
N LEU A 366 -15.20 -1.05 -19.14
CA LEU A 366 -14.09 -1.94 -18.79
C LEU A 366 -14.54 -2.94 -17.72
N VAL A 367 -14.54 -4.24 -18.02
CA VAL A 367 -14.98 -5.29 -17.08
C VAL A 367 -13.84 -6.21 -16.70
N ARG A 368 -13.65 -6.44 -15.38
CA ARG A 368 -12.70 -7.39 -14.82
C ARG A 368 -13.23 -8.83 -14.92
N SER A 369 -12.47 -9.74 -15.56
CA SER A 369 -12.76 -11.18 -15.56
C SER A 369 -12.45 -11.83 -14.20
N ARG A 370 -13.28 -12.79 -13.77
CA ARG A 370 -13.18 -13.54 -12.49
C ARG A 370 -12.05 -14.59 -12.45
N HIS A 371 -11.29 -14.76 -13.52
CA HIS A 371 -10.17 -15.72 -13.56
C HIS A 371 -8.86 -15.06 -13.11
N ARG A 372 -7.96 -15.84 -12.49
CA ARG A 372 -6.72 -15.44 -11.80
C ARG A 372 -5.64 -14.80 -12.69
N THR A 373 -6.03 -14.25 -13.82
CA THR A 373 -5.18 -13.53 -14.77
C THR A 373 -6.01 -12.35 -15.25
N LEU A 374 -5.51 -11.13 -15.05
CA LEU A 374 -6.18 -9.89 -15.48
C LEU A 374 -6.57 -10.02 -16.97
N SER A 375 -7.84 -10.29 -17.22
CA SER A 375 -8.40 -10.37 -18.57
C SER A 375 -9.55 -9.38 -18.60
N PHE A 376 -9.46 -8.40 -19.49
CA PHE A 376 -10.44 -7.34 -19.62
C PHE A 376 -11.38 -7.64 -20.76
N ARG A 377 -12.68 -7.46 -20.52
CA ARG A 377 -13.72 -7.57 -21.53
C ARG A 377 -14.33 -6.19 -21.77
N PHE A 378 -14.55 -5.86 -23.04
CA PHE A 378 -15.18 -4.63 -23.49
C PHE A 378 -16.61 -4.97 -23.91
N GLU A 379 -17.60 -4.50 -23.15
CA GLU A 379 -19.01 -4.71 -23.49
C GLU A 379 -19.61 -3.42 -24.10
N PRO A 380 -20.36 -3.50 -25.22
CA PRO A 380 -21.05 -2.36 -25.79
C PRO A 380 -22.25 -1.92 -24.92
N PRO A 381 -22.66 -0.64 -24.98
CA PRO A 381 -23.71 -0.03 -24.13
C PRO A 381 -24.98 -0.87 -23.94
N GLY A 382 -25.49 -1.48 -25.01
CA GLY A 382 -26.74 -2.25 -24.97
C GLY A 382 -26.64 -3.57 -24.19
N GLN A 383 -25.46 -4.17 -24.03
CA GLN A 383 -25.31 -5.48 -23.39
C GLN A 383 -25.16 -5.39 -21.86
N TRP A 384 -24.54 -4.32 -21.35
CA TRP A 384 -24.22 -4.20 -19.93
C TRP A 384 -25.23 -3.38 -19.12
N ARG A 385 -25.99 -2.47 -19.74
CA ARG A 385 -27.06 -1.69 -19.08
C ARG A 385 -28.16 -2.57 -18.45
N HIS A 386 -28.24 -3.83 -18.84
CA HIS A 386 -29.19 -4.81 -18.30
C HIS A 386 -28.64 -5.69 -17.16
N ARG A 387 -27.34 -5.62 -16.84
CA ARG A 387 -26.66 -6.68 -16.07
C ARG A 387 -26.27 -6.33 -14.64
N VAL A 388 -26.03 -5.06 -14.28
CA VAL A 388 -25.57 -4.71 -12.92
C VAL A 388 -25.97 -3.27 -12.53
N PRO A 389 -26.62 -3.05 -11.37
CA PRO A 389 -26.80 -1.72 -10.79
C PRO A 389 -25.57 -1.30 -9.97
N THR A 390 -25.06 -0.08 -10.19
CA THR A 390 -23.96 0.53 -9.42
C THR A 390 -24.48 1.16 -8.11
N ARG A 391 -23.58 1.50 -7.18
CA ARG A 391 -23.91 1.99 -5.82
C ARG A 391 -24.67 3.32 -5.80
N ASP A 392 -24.44 4.17 -6.80
CA ASP A 392 -25.10 5.46 -7.03
C ASP A 392 -25.97 5.45 -8.31
N GLY A 393 -26.08 4.30 -8.99
CA GLY A 393 -26.71 4.18 -10.30
C GLY A 393 -25.96 4.87 -11.45
N GLY A 394 -24.79 5.48 -11.19
CA GLY A 394 -23.99 6.22 -12.16
C GLY A 394 -22.85 5.38 -12.76
N THR A 395 -22.46 5.74 -13.97
CA THR A 395 -21.17 5.38 -14.59
C THR A 395 -20.39 6.66 -14.85
N TYR A 396 -19.06 6.58 -14.75
CA TYR A 396 -18.19 7.75 -14.89
C TYR A 396 -17.40 7.65 -16.19
N PRO A 397 -17.66 8.53 -17.19
CA PRO A 397 -16.84 8.60 -18.37
C PRO A 397 -15.46 9.18 -18.03
N PHE A 398 -14.41 8.54 -18.52
CA PHE A 398 -13.06 9.09 -18.43
C PHE A 398 -12.37 9.11 -19.79
N THR A 399 -11.40 10.01 -19.88
CA THR A 399 -10.63 10.26 -21.08
C THR A 399 -9.13 10.11 -20.77
N ILE A 400 -8.42 9.34 -21.60
CA ILE A 400 -6.97 9.25 -21.55
C ILE A 400 -6.39 10.44 -22.32
N LEU A 401 -5.71 11.34 -21.61
CA LEU A 401 -5.13 12.54 -22.21
C LEU A 401 -3.68 12.32 -22.65
N ARG A 402 -2.94 11.46 -21.93
CA ARG A 402 -1.49 11.31 -22.10
C ARG A 402 -1.01 9.93 -21.68
N ALA A 403 -0.18 9.30 -22.51
CA ALA A 403 0.50 8.04 -22.21
C ALA A 403 1.97 8.09 -22.68
N VAL A 404 2.92 7.59 -21.87
CA VAL A 404 4.36 7.55 -22.21
C VAL A 404 4.87 6.12 -22.26
N TYR A 405 5.34 5.71 -23.43
CA TYR A 405 5.83 4.37 -23.76
C TYR A 405 7.36 4.35 -23.89
N GLU A 406 7.99 3.27 -23.47
CA GLU A 406 9.34 2.87 -23.86
C GLU A 406 9.23 1.87 -25.02
N THR A 407 10.00 2.08 -26.09
CA THR A 407 9.97 1.25 -27.32
C THR A 407 11.36 0.92 -27.82
N LEU A 408 11.46 -0.12 -28.65
CA LEU A 408 12.65 -0.37 -29.46
C LEU A 408 12.74 0.66 -30.61
N PRO A 409 13.95 1.08 -31.03
CA PRO A 409 14.14 1.91 -32.22
C PRO A 409 13.44 1.30 -33.43
N ALA A 410 12.95 2.16 -34.32
CA ALA A 410 12.57 1.70 -35.65
C ALA A 410 13.86 1.31 -36.39
N GLU A 411 13.94 0.05 -36.85
CA GLU A 411 14.98 -0.37 -37.81
C GLU A 411 14.83 0.36 -39.15
#